data_AF-A0A2T0B5K7-F1
#
_entry.id   AF-A0A2T0B5K7-F1
#
_cell.length_a   1.000
_cell.length_b   1.000
_cell.length_c   1.000
_cell.angle_alpha   90.00
_cell.angle_beta   90.00
_cell.angle_gamma   90.00
#
_symmetry.space_group_name_H-M   'P 1'
#
loop_
_entity.id
_entity.type
_entity.pdbx_description
1 polymer ?
#
loop_
_entity_poly.entity_id
_entity_poly.type
_entity_poly.pdbx_seq_one_letter_code
_entity_poly.pdbx_strand_id
1 'polypeptide(L)' 'MATITFSKNGSTPFEQLLGHNPEVLKKWSSLEETLFYSGVLDLELKEEVRRTLAFTNQCHY' A
#
# COMPACT_ATOMS: atom_id res chain seq x y z
N MET A 1 6.67 -10.94 8.29
CA MET A 1 7.52 -11.83 7.47
C MET A 1 6.63 -12.58 6.51
N ALA A 2 6.96 -12.65 5.22
CA ALA A 2 6.12 -13.32 4.23
C ALA A 2 6.13 -14.84 4.41
N THR A 3 4.95 -15.47 4.43
CA THR A 3 4.77 -16.93 4.53
C THR A 3 4.88 -17.63 3.17
N ILE A 4 4.72 -16.88 2.08
CA ILE A 4 4.83 -17.36 0.70
C ILE A 4 5.96 -16.64 -0.03
N THR A 5 6.43 -17.21 -1.14
CA THR A 5 7.42 -16.56 -2.00
C THR A 5 6.84 -15.30 -2.65
N PHE A 6 7.69 -14.33 -2.95
CA PHE A 6 7.30 -13.12 -3.66
C PHE A 6 7.02 -13.40 -5.14
N SER A 7 6.01 -12.76 -5.71
CA SER A 7 5.80 -12.71 -7.15
C SER A 7 6.86 -11.84 -7.82
N LYS A 8 7.02 -12.02 -9.14
CA LYS A 8 7.83 -11.12 -9.98
C LYS A 8 7.10 -9.81 -10.33
N ASN A 9 5.80 -9.71 -10.04
CA ASN A 9 4.98 -8.54 -10.32
C ASN A 9 4.89 -7.67 -9.05
N GLY A 10 5.14 -6.37 -9.16
CA GLY A 10 5.11 -5.41 -8.05
C GLY A 10 6.50 -4.89 -7.67
N SER A 11 6.56 -3.67 -7.12
CA SER A 11 7.79 -2.95 -6.79
C SER A 11 8.16 -3.04 -5.32
N THR A 12 7.15 -3.12 -4.43
CA THR A 12 7.37 -3.32 -2.98
C THR A 12 7.17 -4.78 -2.58
N PRO A 13 7.72 -5.24 -1.44
CA PRO A 13 7.44 -6.59 -0.94
C PRO A 13 5.94 -6.86 -0.76
N PHE A 14 5.15 -5.85 -0.36
CA PHE A 14 3.70 -5.99 -0.23
C PHE A 14 3.01 -6.15 -1.59
N GLU A 15 3.37 -5.31 -2.56
CA GLU A 15 2.88 -5.45 -3.94
C GLU A 15 3.28 -6.79 -4.56
N GLN A 16 4.48 -7.30 -4.26
CA GLN A 16 4.92 -8.62 -4.72
C GLN A 16 4.14 -9.77 -4.10
N LEU A 17 3.55 -9.58 -2.91
CA LEU A 17 2.60 -10.55 -2.36
C LEU A 17 1.26 -10.48 -3.09
N LEU A 18 0.77 -9.27 -3.41
CA LEU A 18 -0.45 -9.12 -4.21
C LEU A 18 -0.26 -9.57 -5.66
N GLY A 19 0.97 -9.45 -6.18
CA GLY A 19 1.35 -9.73 -7.56
C GLY A 19 1.25 -11.19 -8.00
N HIS A 20 0.91 -12.11 -7.08
CA HIS A 20 0.43 -13.46 -7.44
C HIS A 20 -0.89 -13.39 -8.22
N ASN A 21 -1.68 -12.33 -8.01
CA ASN A 21 -2.86 -12.00 -8.78
C ASN A 21 -2.74 -10.59 -9.39
N PRO A 22 -2.33 -10.47 -10.68
CA PRO A 22 -2.11 -9.19 -11.33
C PRO A 22 -3.34 -8.25 -11.33
N GLU A 23 -4.55 -8.80 -11.39
CA GLU A 23 -5.78 -7.99 -11.34
C GLU A 23 -6.01 -7.36 -9.96
N VAL A 24 -5.64 -8.07 -8.89
CA VAL A 24 -5.68 -7.53 -7.53
C VAL A 24 -4.62 -6.44 -7.37
N LEU A 25 -3.38 -6.70 -7.79
CA LEU A 25 -2.30 -5.72 -7.75
C LEU A 25 -2.69 -4.44 -8.51
N LYS A 26 -3.21 -4.56 -9.73
CA LYS A 26 -3.62 -3.40 -10.55
C LYS A 26 -4.66 -2.52 -9.84
N LYS A 27 -5.70 -3.14 -9.26
CA LYS A 27 -6.74 -2.40 -8.53
C LYS A 27 -6.20 -1.78 -7.25
N TRP A 28 -5.31 -2.48 -6.56
CA TRP A 28 -4.64 -1.96 -5.37
C TRP A 28 -3.78 -0.73 -5.69
N SER A 29 -2.90 -0.81 -6.67
CA SER A 29 -2.04 0.32 -7.06
C SER A 29 -2.86 1.54 -7.49
N SER A 30 -3.98 1.34 -8.20
CA SER A 30 -4.88 2.45 -8.56
C SER A 30 -5.54 3.11 -7.34
N LEU A 31 -5.92 2.33 -6.32
CA LEU A 31 -6.44 2.86 -5.07
C LEU A 31 -5.35 3.65 -4.31
N GLU A 32 -4.14 3.10 -4.25
CA GLU A 32 -2.99 3.74 -3.61
C GLU A 32 -2.67 5.09 -4.25
N GLU A 33 -2.57 5.15 -5.59
CA GLU A 33 -2.38 6.40 -6.33
C GLU A 33 -3.48 7.41 -6.03
N THR A 34 -4.74 6.95 -5.98
CA THR A 34 -5.88 7.83 -5.67
C THR A 34 -5.74 8.42 -4.27
N LEU A 35 -5.37 7.63 -3.25
CA LEU A 35 -5.19 8.12 -1.89
C LEU A 35 -4.04 9.12 -1.79
N PHE A 36 -2.89 8.82 -2.39
CA PHE A 36 -1.70 9.67 -2.28
C PHE A 36 -1.76 10.94 -3.12
N TYR A 37 -2.31 10.89 -4.33
CA TYR A 37 -2.18 11.99 -5.28
C TYR A 37 -3.47 12.80 -5.52
N SER A 38 -4.62 12.38 -4.97
CA SER A 38 -5.88 13.16 -5.10
C SER A 38 -6.19 14.06 -3.91
N GLY A 39 -7.04 15.07 -4.07
CA GLY A 39 -7.48 15.94 -2.97
C GLY A 39 -6.52 17.09 -2.65
N VAL A 40 -6.73 17.73 -1.50
CA VAL A 40 -6.10 19.03 -1.16
C VAL A 40 -4.99 18.95 -0.10
N LEU A 41 -4.86 17.82 0.59
CA LEU A 41 -3.81 17.61 1.57
C LEU A 41 -2.49 17.35 0.84
N ASP A 42 -1.40 17.93 1.34
CA ASP A 42 -0.07 17.61 0.84
C ASP A 42 0.32 16.15 1.15
N LEU A 43 1.35 15.67 0.46
CA LEU A 43 1.80 14.28 0.55
C LEU A 43 2.33 13.93 1.95
N GLU A 44 2.98 14.87 2.62
CA GLU A 44 3.57 14.66 3.94
C GLU A 44 2.48 14.47 4.99
N LEU A 45 1.49 15.34 5.01
CA LEU A 45 0.36 15.28 5.92
C LEU A 45 -0.47 14.00 5.71
N LYS A 46 -0.65 13.56 4.45
CA LYS A 46 -1.32 12.27 4.18
C LYS A 46 -0.57 11.09 4.76
N GLU A 47 0.76 11.11 4.70
CA GLU A 47 1.56 10.07 5.31
C GLU A 47 1.48 10.07 6.83
N GLU A 48 1.50 11.24 7.46
CA GLU A 48 1.30 11.35 8.91
C GLU A 48 -0.08 10.85 9.35
N VAL A 49 -1.13 11.16 8.58
CA VAL A 49 -2.48 10.61 8.80
C VAL A 49 -2.46 9.08 8.67
N ARG A 50 -1.83 8.54 7.62
CA ARG A 50 -1.74 7.08 7.42
C ARG A 50 -0.99 6.39 8.55
N ARG A 51 0.14 6.94 9.00
CA ARG A 51 0.94 6.42 10.12
C ARG A 51 0.16 6.44 11.44
N THR A 52 -0.54 7.54 11.70
CA THR A 52 -1.38 7.69 12.90
C THR A 52 -2.50 6.66 12.92
N LEU A 53 -3.17 6.45 11.78
CA LEU A 53 -4.21 5.43 11.64
C LEU A 53 -3.64 4.02 11.84
N ALA A 54 -2.50 3.71 11.23
CA ALA A 54 -1.85 2.40 11.39
C ALA A 54 -1.49 2.12 12.86
N PHE A 55 -0.86 3.09 13.53
CA PHE A 55 -0.52 3.00 14.94
C PHE A 55 -1.77 2.79 15.81
N THR A 56 -2.83 3.56 15.58
CA THR A 56 -4.08 3.47 16.34
C THR A 56 -4.78 2.11 16.17
N ASN A 57 -4.68 1.51 14.97
CA ASN A 57 -5.23 0.20 14.68
C ASN A 57 -4.28 -0.96 15.04
N GLN A 58 -3.18 -0.68 15.76
CA GLN A 58 -2.16 -1.68 16.13
C GLN A 58 -1.60 -2.43 14.90
N CYS A 59 -1.64 -1.76 13.74
CA CYS A 59 -1.04 -2.24 12.51
C CYS A 59 0.43 -1.81 12.52
N HIS A 60 1.24 -2.62 13.20
CA HIS A 60 2.67 -2.40 13.29
C HIS A 60 3.32 -2.68 11.94
N TYR A 61 4.09 -1.70 11.45
CA TYR A 61 4.85 -1.78 10.20
C TYR A 61 6.14 -2.57 10.39
#